data_AF-A0A150NJ57-F1
#
_entry.id   AF-A0A150NJ57-F1
#
_cell.length_a   1.000
_cell.length_b   1.000
_cell.length_c   1.000
_cell.angle_alpha   90.00
_cell.angle_beta   90.00
_cell.angle_gamma   90.00
#
_symmetry.space_group_name_H-M   'P 1'
#
loop_
_entity.id
_entity.type
_entity.pdbx_description
1 polymer ?
#
loop_
_entity_poly.entity_id
_entity_poly.type
_entity_poly.pdbx_seq_one_letter_code
_entity_poly.pdbx_strand_id
1 'polypeptide(L)'
;MVVYLIAIPFVARFVLHPASYREQHQVVDRVKQETSDGDQIYIWDSHVQMYKESQRLSGSMFPSPLLYTSTEENKTSLINDLKENKPKVIVVNDKVAVWSEVETILKENYQQVKTDYSEFKIYKIK
;
A
#
# COMPACT_ATOMS: atom_id res chain seq x y z
N MET A 1 37.78 -15.96 -6.09
CA MET A 1 36.87 -16.94 -5.45
C MET A 1 36.47 -16.33 -4.11
N VAL A 2 35.22 -16.09 -3.70
CA VAL A 2 33.87 -16.34 -4.21
C VAL A 2 32.96 -15.23 -3.63
N VAL A 3 31.91 -14.90 -4.36
CA VAL A 3 30.86 -13.90 -4.11
C VAL A 3 30.06 -14.21 -2.82
N TYR A 4 29.58 -13.19 -2.11
CA TYR A 4 28.43 -13.36 -1.22
C TYR A 4 27.27 -12.46 -1.67
N LEU A 5 26.27 -13.09 -2.28
CA LEU A 5 24.94 -12.53 -2.47
C LEU A 5 24.37 -12.16 -1.10
N ILE A 6 23.92 -10.92 -0.93
CA ILE A 6 22.94 -10.62 0.11
C ILE A 6 21.59 -11.04 -0.46
N ALA A 7 21.26 -12.32 -0.30
CA ALA A 7 19.89 -12.77 -0.43
C ALA A 7 19.10 -12.11 0.71
N ILE A 8 18.23 -11.16 0.36
CA ILE A 8 17.27 -10.59 1.31
C ILE A 8 16.41 -11.77 1.78
N PRO A 9 16.35 -12.08 3.09
CA PRO A 9 15.43 -13.10 3.56
C PRO A 9 14.02 -12.55 3.38
N PHE A 10 13.28 -13.06 2.40
CA PHE A 10 11.83 -12.92 2.35
C PHE A 10 11.28 -13.73 3.53
N VAL A 11 11.18 -13.11 4.70
CA VAL A 11 10.69 -13.77 5.91
C VAL A 11 9.18 -13.93 5.75
N ALA A 12 8.75 -15.06 5.20
CA ALA A 12 7.37 -15.53 5.35
C ALA A 12 7.17 -15.97 6.81
N ARG A 13 6.96 -15.01 7.71
CA ARG A 13 6.50 -15.28 9.07
C ARG A 13 4.97 -15.25 9.04
N PHE A 14 4.36 -16.41 8.79
CA PHE A 14 2.96 -16.62 9.10
C PHE A 14 2.79 -16.55 10.61
N VAL A 15 2.48 -15.36 11.12
CA VAL A 15 2.00 -15.20 12.49
C VAL A 15 0.49 -15.01 12.43
N LEU A 16 -0.23 -15.98 12.98
CA LEU A 16 -1.67 -15.90 13.21
C LEU A 16 -1.90 -14.84 14.28
N HIS A 17 -2.25 -13.62 13.87
CA HIS A 17 -2.56 -12.54 14.80
C HIS A 17 -4.00 -12.03 14.62
N PRO A 18 -4.78 -11.90 15.71
CA PRO A 18 -5.97 -11.06 15.75
C PRO A 18 -5.63 -9.54 15.72
N ALA A 19 -4.36 -9.17 15.55
CA ALA A 19 -3.85 -7.80 15.57
C ALA A 19 -4.24 -6.96 14.35
N SER A 20 -4.55 -7.61 13.22
CA SER A 20 -4.82 -6.93 11.93
C SER A 20 -5.92 -5.87 12.05
N TYR A 21 -6.99 -6.16 12.81
CA TYR A 21 -8.13 -5.24 12.94
C TYR A 21 -7.80 -3.99 13.78
N ARG A 22 -7.00 -4.14 14.84
CA ARG A 22 -6.61 -3.00 15.69
C ARG A 22 -5.64 -2.09 14.96
N GLU A 23 -4.65 -2.65 14.26
CA GLU A 23 -3.70 -1.85 13.49
C GLU A 23 -4.37 -1.15 12.31
N GLN A 24 -5.35 -1.77 11.65
CA GLN A 24 -6.17 -1.14 10.60
C GLN A 24 -6.82 0.18 11.07
N HIS A 25 -7.36 0.22 12.29
CA HIS A 25 -7.96 1.46 12.82
C HIS A 25 -6.90 2.56 13.00
N GLN A 26 -5.71 2.21 13.51
CA GLN A 26 -4.61 3.16 13.65
C GLN A 26 -4.13 3.69 12.29
N VAL A 27 -4.07 2.81 11.28
CA VAL A 27 -3.76 3.18 9.90
C VAL A 27 -4.82 4.13 9.34
N VAL A 28 -6.11 3.86 9.57
CA VAL A 28 -7.20 4.75 9.14
C VAL A 28 -7.08 6.14 9.79
N ASP A 29 -6.84 6.19 11.10
CA ASP A 29 -6.63 7.46 11.81
C ASP A 29 -5.42 8.21 11.25
N ARG A 30 -4.32 7.49 10.97
CA ARG A 30 -3.13 8.08 10.39
C ARG A 30 -3.38 8.61 8.98
N VAL A 31 -4.13 7.87 8.16
CA VAL A 31 -4.56 8.33 6.82
C VAL A 31 -5.36 9.62 6.94
N LYS A 32 -6.34 9.68 7.86
CA LYS A 32 -7.14 10.90 8.09
C LYS A 32 -6.30 12.09 8.56
N GLN A 33 -5.25 11.86 9.35
CA GLN A 33 -4.32 12.91 9.76
C GLN A 33 -3.48 13.43 8.59
N GLU A 34 -3.16 12.56 7.63
CA GLU A 34 -2.28 12.90 6.51
C GLU A 34 -3.00 13.41 5.26
N THR A 35 -4.33 13.39 5.27
CA THR A 35 -5.16 13.70 4.10
C THR A 35 -6.43 14.45 4.50
N SER A 36 -6.93 15.29 3.60
CA SER A 36 -8.20 15.99 3.74
C SER A 36 -9.33 15.19 3.10
N ASP A 37 -10.57 15.56 3.43
CA ASP A 37 -11.74 15.02 2.75
C ASP A 37 -11.69 15.34 1.25
N GLY A 38 -11.84 14.32 0.40
CA GLY A 38 -11.71 14.44 -1.06
C GLY A 38 -10.32 14.15 -1.62
N ASP A 39 -9.28 14.06 -0.78
CA ASP A 39 -7.97 13.59 -1.24
C ASP A 39 -8.05 12.12 -1.69
N GLN A 40 -7.36 11.81 -2.79
CA GLN A 40 -7.19 10.44 -3.24
C GLN A 40 -6.07 9.76 -2.47
N ILE A 41 -6.33 8.54 -2.03
CA ILE A 41 -5.36 7.64 -1.43
C ILE A 41 -5.34 6.33 -2.19
N TYR A 42 -4.33 5.51 -1.98
CA TYR A 42 -4.35 4.13 -2.45
C TYR A 42 -3.97 3.17 -1.34
N ILE A 43 -4.63 2.02 -1.30
CA ILE A 43 -4.44 0.98 -0.30
C ILE A 43 -4.10 -0.32 -1.02
N TRP A 44 -2.83 -0.69 -0.95
CA TRP A 44 -2.30 -1.96 -1.41
C TRP A 44 -2.61 -3.07 -0.40
N ASP A 45 -3.88 -3.48 -0.38
CA ASP A 45 -4.38 -4.56 0.48
C ASP A 45 -5.40 -5.44 -0.27
N SER A 46 -5.68 -6.60 0.29
CA SER A 46 -6.75 -7.53 -0.10
C SER A 46 -8.16 -7.02 0.21
N HIS A 47 -8.31 -6.04 1.10
CA HIS A 47 -9.60 -5.51 1.54
C HIS A 47 -9.74 -4.02 1.23
N VAL A 48 -10.98 -3.57 1.01
CA VAL A 48 -11.31 -2.17 0.71
C VAL A 48 -11.93 -1.43 1.90
N GLN A 49 -11.99 -2.06 3.07
CA GLN A 49 -12.70 -1.54 4.24
C GLN A 49 -12.13 -0.19 4.73
N MET A 50 -10.80 -0.04 4.69
CA MET A 50 -10.13 1.19 5.13
C MET A 50 -10.52 2.44 4.30
N TYR A 51 -10.95 2.30 3.03
CA TYR A 51 -11.49 3.44 2.27
C TYR A 51 -12.81 3.94 2.86
N LYS A 52 -13.69 3.00 3.26
CA LYS A 52 -14.99 3.33 3.84
C LYS A 52 -14.82 4.03 5.19
N GLU A 53 -13.92 3.52 6.03
CA GLU A 53 -13.68 4.05 7.37
C GLU A 53 -12.91 5.38 7.35
N SER A 54 -11.97 5.54 6.42
CA SER A 54 -11.25 6.79 6.20
C SER A 54 -12.07 7.86 5.48
N GLN A 55 -13.12 7.46 4.75
CA GLN A 55 -13.90 8.33 3.87
C GLN A 55 -13.00 9.05 2.85
N ARG A 56 -12.08 8.30 2.23
CA ARG A 56 -11.16 8.80 1.20
C ARG A 56 -11.45 8.15 -0.14
N LEU A 57 -11.15 8.88 -1.21
CA LEU A 57 -11.32 8.40 -2.57
C LEU A 57 -10.14 7.50 -2.95
N SER A 58 -10.39 6.50 -3.79
CA SER A 58 -9.31 5.70 -4.36
C SER A 58 -8.60 6.50 -5.45
N GLY A 59 -7.26 6.38 -5.50
CA GLY A 59 -6.41 6.88 -6.57
C GLY A 59 -6.47 6.04 -7.84
N SER A 60 -7.26 4.97 -7.86
CA SER A 60 -7.51 4.12 -9.03
C SER A 60 -8.94 3.60 -9.03
N MET A 61 -9.48 3.29 -10.22
CA MET A 61 -10.73 2.53 -10.35
C MET A 61 -10.64 1.10 -9.79
N PHE A 62 -9.43 0.60 -9.55
CA PHE A 62 -9.15 -0.69 -8.92
C PHE A 62 -8.71 -0.50 -7.47
N PRO A 63 -9.64 -0.43 -6.49
CA PRO A 63 -9.32 -0.04 -5.12
C PRO A 63 -8.49 -1.09 -4.35
N SER A 64 -8.34 -2.30 -4.90
CA SER A 64 -7.48 -3.35 -4.35
C SER A 64 -6.78 -4.08 -5.49
N PRO A 65 -5.45 -4.28 -5.43
CA PRO A 65 -4.73 -4.99 -6.48
C PRO A 65 -5.19 -6.46 -6.57
N LEU A 66 -5.48 -7.09 -5.43
CA LEU A 66 -5.82 -8.52 -5.40
C LEU A 66 -7.20 -8.85 -5.99
N LEU A 67 -8.15 -7.93 -5.89
CA LEU A 67 -9.53 -8.18 -6.33
C LEU A 67 -9.74 -7.96 -7.82
N TYR A 68 -8.94 -7.07 -8.44
CA TYR A 68 -9.27 -6.57 -9.78
C TYR A 68 -8.18 -6.73 -10.82
N THR A 69 -6.96 -7.17 -10.47
CA THR A 69 -5.84 -7.20 -11.42
C THR A 69 -5.43 -8.61 -11.83
N SER A 70 -6.42 -9.47 -12.07
CA SER A 70 -6.23 -10.83 -12.60
C SER A 70 -5.74 -10.84 -14.06
N THR A 71 -5.90 -9.72 -14.78
CA THR A 71 -5.45 -9.53 -16.16
C THR A 71 -4.30 -8.52 -16.22
N GLU A 72 -3.40 -8.67 -17.20
CA GLU A 72 -2.29 -7.72 -17.41
C GLU A 72 -2.76 -6.30 -17.79
N GLU A 73 -3.91 -6.21 -18.47
CA GLU A 73 -4.53 -4.92 -18.78
C GLU A 73 -4.92 -4.17 -17.50
N ASN A 74 -5.59 -4.84 -16.55
CA ASN A 74 -5.99 -4.22 -15.30
C ASN A 74 -4.77 -3.85 -14.43
N LYS A 75 -3.72 -4.68 -14.44
CA LYS A 75 -2.45 -4.33 -13.79
C LYS A 75 -1.84 -3.07 -14.38
N THR A 76 -1.77 -3.00 -15.71
CA THR A 76 -1.20 -1.84 -16.43
C THR A 76 -1.99 -0.57 -16.12
N SER A 77 -3.32 -0.64 -16.17
CA SER A 77 -4.19 0.49 -15.84
C SER A 77 -4.02 0.95 -14.39
N LEU A 78 -3.93 0.02 -13.42
CA LEU A 78 -3.63 0.38 -12.03
C LEU A 78 -2.29 1.11 -11.90
N ILE A 79 -1.23 0.61 -12.55
CA ILE A 79 0.08 1.27 -12.52
C ILE A 79 0.02 2.68 -13.12
N ASN A 80 -0.72 2.87 -14.21
CA ASN A 80 -0.90 4.17 -14.84
C ASN A 80 -1.69 5.12 -13.92
N ASP A 81 -2.79 4.67 -13.33
CA ASP A 81 -3.57 5.44 -12.35
C ASP A 81 -2.69 5.93 -11.20
N LEU A 82 -1.83 5.07 -10.63
CA LEU A 82 -0.93 5.47 -9.54
C LEU A 82 0.11 6.52 -9.96
N LYS A 83 0.56 6.50 -11.22
CA LYS A 83 1.51 7.46 -11.78
C LYS A 83 0.85 8.79 -12.13
N GLU A 84 -0.37 8.76 -12.65
CA GLU A 84 -1.10 9.94 -13.12
C GLU A 84 -1.83 10.64 -11.98
N ASN A 85 -2.64 9.91 -11.22
CA ASN A 85 -3.46 10.48 -10.14
C ASN A 85 -2.61 10.83 -8.90
N LYS A 86 -1.45 10.18 -8.74
CA LYS A 86 -0.49 10.42 -7.65
C LYS A 86 -1.18 10.57 -6.29
N PRO A 87 -1.84 9.51 -5.80
CA PRO A 87 -2.58 9.56 -4.54
C PRO A 87 -1.70 10.13 -3.43
N LYS A 88 -2.27 10.98 -2.57
CA LYS A 88 -1.52 11.70 -1.53
C LYS A 88 -0.85 10.76 -0.53
N VAL A 89 -1.52 9.64 -0.26
CA VAL A 89 -1.04 8.56 0.61
C VAL A 89 -1.18 7.22 -0.10
N ILE A 90 -0.15 6.38 0.02
CA ILE A 90 -0.22 4.95 -0.32
C ILE A 90 0.01 4.14 0.96
N VAL A 91 -0.94 3.27 1.30
CA VAL A 91 -0.83 2.29 2.38
C VAL A 91 -0.47 0.94 1.77
N VAL A 92 0.49 0.24 2.35
CA VAL A 92 0.92 -1.09 1.90
C VAL A 92 0.76 -2.10 3.03
N ASN A 93 0.00 -3.17 2.78
CA ASN A 93 -0.05 -4.33 3.67
C ASN A 93 1.15 -5.24 3.36
N ASP A 94 2.05 -5.43 4.33
CA ASP A 94 3.24 -6.29 4.21
C ASP A 94 2.89 -7.79 4.04
N LYS A 95 1.63 -8.18 4.28
CA LYS A 95 1.11 -9.53 3.97
C LYS A 95 0.76 -9.72 2.50
N VAL A 96 0.75 -8.65 1.70
CA VAL A 96 0.43 -8.67 0.28
C VAL A 96 1.69 -8.33 -0.52
N ALA A 97 2.03 -9.19 -1.49
CA ALA A 97 3.15 -8.93 -2.38
C ALA A 97 2.94 -7.62 -3.17
N VAL A 98 3.95 -6.76 -3.15
CA VAL A 98 3.97 -5.51 -3.92
C VAL A 98 4.72 -5.77 -5.23
N TRP A 99 4.23 -5.22 -6.34
CA TRP A 99 4.91 -5.37 -7.63
C TRP A 99 6.13 -4.46 -7.71
N SER A 100 7.15 -4.89 -8.44
CA SER A 100 8.41 -4.14 -8.65
C SER A 100 8.20 -2.70 -9.12
N GLU A 101 7.21 -2.49 -9.98
CA GLU A 101 6.86 -1.20 -10.55
C GLU A 101 6.28 -0.27 -9.47
N VAL A 102 5.51 -0.82 -8.53
CA VAL A 102 4.94 -0.06 -7.41
C VAL A 102 6.01 0.25 -6.38
N GLU A 103 6.89 -0.70 -6.09
CA GLU A 103 8.07 -0.44 -5.25
C GLU A 103 8.92 0.70 -5.82
N THR A 104 9.08 0.73 -7.15
CA THR A 104 9.77 1.81 -7.87
C THR A 104 9.02 3.14 -7.71
N ILE A 105 7.71 3.16 -7.94
CA ILE A 105 6.86 4.36 -7.75
C ILE A 105 7.02 4.89 -6.32
N LEU A 106 6.95 4.03 -5.30
CA LEU A 106 7.08 4.39 -3.89
C LEU A 106 8.46 4.99 -3.60
N LYS A 107 9.53 4.34 -4.05
CA LYS A 107 10.91 4.82 -3.84
C LYS A 107 11.16 6.18 -4.48
N GLU A 108 10.68 6.37 -5.71
CA GLU A 108 10.94 7.57 -6.50
C GLU A 108 10.09 8.76 -6.03
N ASN A 109 8.79 8.54 -5.79
CA ASN A 109 7.82 9.63 -5.64
C ASN A 109 7.28 9.80 -4.21
N TYR A 110 7.54 8.84 -3.32
CA TYR A 110 6.96 8.84 -1.98
C TYR A 110 8.03 8.72 -0.88
N GLN A 111 7.68 9.22 0.30
CA GLN A 111 8.45 9.09 1.52
C GLN A 111 7.68 8.22 2.51
N GLN A 112 8.34 7.19 3.03
CA GLN A 112 7.75 6.36 4.09
C GLN A 112 7.61 7.17 5.38
N VAL A 113 6.41 7.11 5.96
CA VAL A 113 6.10 7.66 7.27
C VAL A 113 6.59 6.67 8.34
N LYS A 114 7.37 7.15 9.30
CA LYS A 114 7.79 6.33 10.44
C LYS A 114 6.57 6.03 11.31
N THR A 115 6.28 4.75 11.49
CA THR A 115 5.20 4.20 12.32
C THR A 115 5.72 2.98 13.07
N ASP A 116 5.02 2.57 14.11
CA ASP A 116 5.27 1.36 14.90
C ASP A 116 4.42 0.16 14.42
N TYR A 117 3.77 0.29 13.27
CA TYR A 117 2.93 -0.72 12.65
C TYR A 117 3.77 -1.92 12.19
N SER A 118 3.20 -3.10 12.37
CA SER A 118 3.84 -4.40 12.10
C SER A 118 3.38 -5.04 10.80
N GLU A 119 2.20 -4.69 10.31
CA GLU A 119 1.56 -5.24 9.12
C GLU A 119 1.39 -4.20 8.02
N PHE A 120 1.37 -2.91 8.37
CA PHE A 120 1.19 -1.84 7.39
C PHE A 120 2.35 -0.86 7.34
N LYS A 121 2.65 -0.40 6.12
CA LYS A 121 3.54 0.74 5.87
C LYS A 121 2.73 1.86 5.22
N ILE A 122 3.01 3.10 5.61
CA ILE A 122 2.36 4.29 5.05
C ILE A 122 3.41 5.12 4.31
N TYR A 123 3.08 5.53 3.10
CA TYR A 123 3.89 6.35 2.22
C TYR A 123 3.13 7.61 1.86
N LYS A 124 3.78 8.77 1.96
CA LYS A 124 3.24 10.07 1.55
C LYS A 124 3.94 10.56 0.32
N ILE A 125 3.22 11.24 -0.57
CA ILE A 125 3.83 11.89 -1.72
C ILE A 125 4.88 12.93 -1.25
N LYS A 126 6.02 13.01 -1.95
CA LYS A 126 7.13 13.93 -1.66
C LYS A 126 6.80 15.39 -1.99
#